data_AF-A0A9Q3GM40-F1
#
_entry.id   AF-A0A9Q3GM40-F1
#
_cell.length_a   1.000
_cell.length_b   1.000
_cell.length_c   1.000
_cell.angle_alpha   90.00
_cell.angle_beta   90.00
_cell.angle_gamma   90.00
#
_symmetry.space_group_name_H-M   'P 1'
#
loop_
_entity.id
_entity.type
_entity.pdbx_description
1 polymer ?
#
loop_
_entity_poly.entity_id
_entity_poly.type
_entity_poly.pdbx_seq_one_letter_code
_entity_poly.pdbx_strand_id
1 'polypeptide(L)' 'MRQDLIDVLDKYNNAFASDNEPLGAIRVNEVDITLDIDRPYPPVLRRPAYTERSRAREALEKHIQGLIKLDPLNTVGRS' A
#
# COMPACT_ATOMS: atom_id res chain seq x y z
N MET A 1 32.88 -19.57 8.00
CA MET A 1 32.13 -19.55 6.71
C MET A 1 30.61 -19.46 6.89
N ARG A 2 29.93 -20.39 7.61
CA ARG A 2 28.48 -20.22 7.88
C ARG A 2 28.18 -19.10 8.89
N GLN A 3 29.03 -18.94 9.90
CA GLN A 3 28.83 -17.93 10.94
C GLN A 3 28.94 -16.50 10.37
N ASP A 4 29.96 -16.26 9.56
CA ASP A 4 30.18 -14.96 8.90
C ASP A 4 28.97 -14.51 8.05
N LEU A 5 28.27 -15.45 7.41
CA LEU A 5 27.06 -15.14 6.65
C LEU A 5 25.90 -14.75 7.56
N ILE A 6 25.71 -15.47 8.66
CA ILE A 6 24.65 -15.17 9.65
C ILE A 6 24.90 -13.79 10.26
N ASP A 7 26.16 -13.47 10.60
CA ASP A 7 26.54 -12.18 11.18
C ASP A 7 26.26 -11.02 10.20
N VAL A 8 26.46 -11.23 8.90
CA VAL A 8 26.13 -10.23 7.86
C VAL A 8 24.61 -10.07 7.72
N LEU A 9 23.85 -11.16 7.69
CA LEU A 9 22.39 -11.11 7.57
C LEU A 9 21.74 -10.44 8.79
N ASP A 10 22.26 -10.71 9.99
CA ASP A 10 21.79 -10.09 11.22
C ASP A 10 22.15 -8.59 11.25
N LYS A 11 23.38 -8.24 10.87
CA LYS A 11 23.84 -6.84 10.80
C LYS A 11 22.99 -5.98 9.85
N TYR A 12 22.51 -6.55 8.74
CA TYR A 12 21.72 -5.83 7.74
C TYR A 12 20.25 -6.28 7.71
N ASN A 13 19.71 -6.79 8.81
CA ASN A 13 18.33 -7.30 8.90
C ASN A 13 17.30 -6.30 8.33
N ASN A 14 17.44 -5.02 8.69
CA ASN A 14 16.53 -3.94 8.26
C ASN A 14 16.64 -3.57 6.76
N ALA A 15 17.61 -4.13 6.02
CA ALA A 15 17.71 -3.95 4.58
C ALA A 15 16.83 -4.95 3.80
N PHE A 16 16.28 -5.97 4.48
CA PHE A 16 15.43 -6.98 3.89
C PHE A 16 13.95 -6.67 4.15
N ALA A 17 13.10 -7.04 3.20
CA ALA A 17 11.65 -6.90 3.38
C ALA A 17 11.15 -7.84 4.47
N SER A 18 10.39 -7.30 5.42
CA SER A 18 9.76 -8.02 6.52
C SER A 18 8.26 -7.75 6.57
N ASP A 19 7.47 -8.74 7.00
CA ASP A 19 6.01 -8.63 7.13
C ASP A 19 5.54 -7.70 8.27
N ASN A 20 6.49 -7.21 9.08
CA ASN A 20 6.24 -6.42 10.28
C ASN A 20 6.66 -4.96 10.15
N GLU A 21 7.37 -4.59 9.09
CA GLU A 21 7.82 -3.21 8.89
C GLU A 21 6.85 -2.46 7.97
N PRO A 22 6.39 -1.26 8.37
CA PRO A 22 5.46 -0.49 7.55
C PRO A 22 6.13 -0.05 6.25
N LEU A 23 5.46 -0.29 5.12
CA LEU A 23 5.94 0.15 3.80
C LEU A 23 6.01 1.69 3.72
N GLY A 24 5.20 2.39 4.51
CA GLY A 24 5.18 3.86 4.61
C GLY A 24 6.34 4.49 5.39
N ALA A 25 7.36 3.73 5.83
CA ALA A 25 8.50 4.28 6.57
C ALA A 25 9.29 5.34 5.78
N ILE A 26 9.26 5.28 4.44
CA ILE A 26 9.95 6.23 3.55
C ILE A 26 9.00 7.37 3.19
N ARG A 27 9.12 8.50 3.92
CA ARG A 27 8.25 9.69 3.76
C ARG A 27 8.67 10.67 2.65
N VAL A 28 9.74 10.38 1.92
CA VAL A 28 10.40 11.40 1.06
C VAL A 28 9.65 11.64 -0.26
N ASN A 29 8.75 10.75 -0.67
CA ASN A 29 8.11 10.79 -1.99
C ASN A 29 6.64 11.22 -1.93
N GLU A 30 6.30 12.24 -1.14
CA GLU A 30 4.98 12.84 -1.24
C GLU A 30 4.81 13.49 -2.62
N VAL A 31 3.88 12.97 -3.41
CA VAL A 31 3.58 13.48 -4.75
C VAL A 31 2.36 14.38 -4.66
N ASP A 32 2.53 15.65 -5.02
CA ASP A 32 1.41 16.54 -5.24
C ASP A 32 0.88 16.36 -6.67
N ILE A 33 -0.36 15.87 -6.78
CA ILE A 33 -1.03 15.63 -8.06
C ILE A 33 -2.11 16.68 -8.24
N THR A 34 -1.83 17.66 -9.10
CA THR A 34 -2.79 18.70 -9.49
C THR A 34 -3.53 18.29 -10.76
N LEU A 35 -4.84 18.52 -10.80
CA LEU A 35 -5.65 18.34 -12.01
C LEU A 35 -5.59 19.59 -12.87
N ASP A 36 -5.43 19.42 -14.19
CA ASP A 36 -5.46 20.52 -15.17
C ASP A 36 -6.86 21.12 -15.40
N ILE A 37 -7.86 20.64 -14.66
CA ILE A 37 -9.26 20.98 -14.85
C ILE A 37 -9.95 21.31 -13.52
N ASP A 38 -10.83 22.31 -13.57
CA ASP A 38 -11.70 22.67 -12.46
C ASP A 38 -13.01 21.89 -12.48
N ARG A 39 -13.75 21.97 -11.36
CA ARG A 39 -15.08 21.36 -11.26
C ARG A 39 -16.02 21.94 -12.34
N PRO A 40 -16.91 21.13 -12.94
CA PRO A 40 -17.24 19.76 -12.57
C PRO A 40 -16.29 18.71 -13.17
N TYR A 41 -15.80 17.81 -12.32
CA TYR A 41 -14.93 16.71 -12.75
C TYR A 41 -15.62 15.77 -13.76
N PRO A 42 -14.85 15.21 -14.72
CA PRO A 42 -15.33 14.27 -15.72
C PRO A 42 -16.13 13.12 -15.11
N PRO A 43 -17.23 12.68 -15.76
CA PRO A 43 -18.03 11.55 -15.28
C PRO A 43 -17.21 10.25 -15.07
N VAL A 44 -16.09 10.08 -15.79
CA VAL A 44 -15.18 8.93 -15.62
C VAL A 44 -14.61 8.83 -14.21
N LEU A 45 -14.41 9.97 -13.53
CA LEU A 45 -13.93 10.00 -12.15
C LEU A 45 -15.03 9.68 -11.12
N ARG A 46 -16.29 9.62 -11.54
CA ARG A 46 -17.46 9.33 -10.69
C ARG A 46 -18.01 7.92 -10.90
N ARG A 47 -17.26 7.05 -11.56
CA ARG A 47 -17.73 5.69 -11.85
C ARG A 47 -17.88 4.92 -10.53
N PRO A 48 -19.02 4.21 -10.33
CA PRO A 48 -19.13 3.31 -9.20
C PRO A 48 -18.08 2.20 -9.31
N ALA A 49 -17.72 1.61 -8.17
CA ALA A 49 -16.90 0.42 -8.16
C ALA A 49 -17.54 -0.67 -9.03
N TYR A 50 -16.71 -1.37 -9.80
CA TYR A 50 -17.20 -2.47 -10.62
C TYR A 50 -17.72 -3.61 -9.75
N THR A 51 -18.75 -4.32 -10.21
CA THR A 51 -19.31 -5.47 -9.50
C THR A 51 -18.41 -6.68 -9.64
N GLU A 52 -17.74 -7.07 -8.56
CA GLU A 52 -16.83 -8.21 -8.58
C GLU A 52 -17.51 -9.55 -8.23
N ARG A 53 -16.90 -10.64 -8.72
CA ARG A 53 -17.29 -12.02 -8.39
C ARG A 53 -16.85 -12.37 -6.95
N SER A 54 -17.69 -13.07 -6.18
CA SER A 54 -17.46 -13.41 -4.76
C SER A 54 -16.06 -13.95 -4.44
N ARG A 55 -15.55 -14.87 -5.27
CA ARG A 55 -14.21 -15.45 -5.09
C ARG A 55 -13.06 -14.44 -5.23
N ALA A 56 -13.20 -13.48 -6.14
CA ALA A 56 -12.19 -12.43 -6.32
C ALA A 56 -12.18 -11.49 -5.10
N ARG A 57 -13.38 -11.16 -4.61
CA ARG A 57 -13.55 -10.29 -3.44
C ARG A 57 -12.86 -10.83 -2.19
N GLU A 58 -13.01 -12.11 -1.88
CA GLU A 58 -12.36 -12.72 -0.70
C GLU A 58 -10.83 -12.67 -0.77
N ALA A 59 -10.25 -12.95 -1.94
CA ALA A 59 -8.81 -12.87 -2.14
C ALA A 59 -8.30 -11.43 -2.02
N LEU A 60 -9.02 -10.48 -2.62
CA LEU A 60 -8.68 -9.06 -2.55
C LEU A 60 -8.79 -8.51 -1.13
N GLU A 61 -9.81 -8.90 -0.37
CA GLU A 61 -9.98 -8.49 1.02
C GLU A 61 -8.75 -8.84 1.86
N LYS A 62 -8.21 -10.07 1.71
CA LYS A 62 -7.00 -10.49 2.43
C LYS A 62 -5.81 -9.57 2.11
N HIS A 63 -5.64 -9.19 0.85
CA HIS A 63 -4.54 -8.30 0.43
C HIS A 63 -4.76 -6.87 0.91
N ILE A 64 -5.98 -6.36 0.84
CA ILE A 64 -6.35 -5.02 1.33
C ILE A 64 -6.08 -4.92 2.84
N GLN A 65 -6.45 -5.91 3.63
CA GLN A 65 -6.17 -5.93 5.07
C GLN A 65 -4.65 -5.93 5.36
N GLY A 66 -3.86 -6.63 4.55
CA GLY A 66 -2.39 -6.57 4.63
C GLY A 66 -1.85 -5.17 4.34
N LEU A 67 -2.37 -4.51 3.31
CA LEU A 67 -2.00 -3.14 2.96
C LEU A 67 -2.48 -2.10 3.98
N ILE A 68 -3.56 -2.34 4.72
CA ILE A 68 -3.94 -1.46 5.84
C ILE A 68 -2.94 -1.64 7.00
N LYS A 69 -2.58 -2.89 7.32
CA LYS A 69 -1.65 -3.21 8.41
C LYS A 69 -0.26 -2.58 8.21
N LEU A 70 0.22 -2.51 6.96
CA LEU A 70 1.54 -1.98 6.61
C LEU A 70 1.57 -0.45 6.44
N ASP A 71 0.43 0.22 6.65
CA ASP A 71 0.24 1.67 6.55
C ASP A 71 0.30 2.37 5.15
N PRO A 72 0.31 1.71 3.97
CA PRO A 72 0.16 2.43 2.70
C PRO A 72 -1.29 2.85 2.38
N LEU A 73 -2.30 2.24 2.99
CA LEU A 73 -3.72 2.56 2.73
C LEU A 73 -4.39 3.15 3.97
N ASN A 74 -5.00 4.33 3.80
CA ASN A 74 -5.77 5.02 4.83
C ASN A 74 -7.25 5.13 4.44
N THR A 75 -8.14 5.04 5.43
CA THR A 75 -9.58 5.26 5.20
C THR A 75 -9.85 6.74 5.05
N VAL A 76 -10.45 7.16 3.94
CA VAL A 76 -10.82 8.56 3.66
C VAL A 76 -12.34 8.69 3.48
N GLY A 77 -12.90 9.85 3.83
CA GLY A 77 -14.32 10.16 3.54
C GLY A 77 -15.37 9.58 4.50
N ARG A 78 -14.99 9.19 5.73
CA ARG A 78 -15.96 8.96 6.82
C ARG A 78 -16.25 10.31 7.51
N SER A 79 -17.41 10.89 7.24
CA SER A 79 -18.03 12.00 7.98
C SER A 79 -19.47 11.64 8.25
#